data_AF-A0A7X0QQ77-F1
#
_entry.id   AF-A0A7X0QQ77-F1
#
_cell.length_a   1.000
_cell.length_b   1.000
_cell.length_c   1.000
_cell.angle_alpha   90.00
_cell.angle_beta   90.00
_cell.angle_gamma   90.00
#
_symmetry.space_group_name_H-M   'P 1'
#
loop_
_entity.id
_entity.type
_entity.pdbx_description
1 polymer ?
#
loop_
_entity_poly.entity_id
_entity_poly.type
_entity_poly.pdbx_seq_one_letter_code
_entity_poly.pdbx_strand_id
1 'polypeptide(L)'
;MSILAKIFTLFRGTANEAGQAVVDKNAIRILDQELRDSTSELAKSKQELTKVMAQRQLAANRGSALLDKRREYEGYVQGALAKGDEGLAREVATKLSDVERDLQAEAENVQSLDSSIGSLKTAIRSTETQLTRLKQQIDTVKATEAVQRAQSAVSARHSGANSKIGTALDSLERIKQRQEEQGARFEAAHQLEQETGDGDLKSRLAQAGLVHDASNVDGILERFRKPQDAIVLDGPASADAQKLLAAESLFDKRK
;
A
#
# COMPACT_ATOMS: atom_id res chain seq x y z
N MET A 1 15.01 -23.41 1.61
CA MET A 1 15.89 -22.25 1.31
C MET A 1 15.43 -21.62 0.00
N SER A 2 14.89 -20.39 0.06
CA SER A 2 14.40 -19.64 -1.11
C SER A 2 15.53 -19.44 -2.15
N ILE A 3 15.19 -19.45 -3.44
CA ILE A 3 16.11 -19.18 -4.56
C ILE A 3 16.80 -17.81 -4.38
N LEU A 4 16.08 -16.83 -3.81
CA LEU A 4 16.62 -15.52 -3.45
C LEU A 4 17.75 -15.61 -2.42
N ALA A 5 17.65 -16.52 -1.45
CA ALA A 5 18.71 -16.75 -0.47
C ALA A 5 19.95 -17.39 -1.13
N LYS A 6 19.75 -18.25 -2.14
CA LYS A 6 20.86 -18.86 -2.90
C LYS A 6 21.59 -17.84 -3.77
N ILE A 7 20.85 -16.92 -4.41
CA ILE A 7 21.43 -15.80 -5.19
C ILE A 7 22.21 -14.86 -4.27
N PHE A 8 21.66 -14.49 -3.12
CA PHE A 8 22.34 -13.61 -2.16
C PHE A 8 23.59 -14.26 -1.55
N THR A 9 23.57 -15.58 -1.32
CA THR A 9 24.74 -16.32 -0.82
C THR A 9 25.82 -16.50 -1.89
N LEU A 10 25.44 -16.66 -3.16
CA LEU A 10 26.38 -16.61 -4.29
C LEU A 10 27.05 -15.23 -4.40
N PHE A 11 26.27 -14.16 -4.26
CA PHE A 11 26.76 -12.78 -4.36
C PHE A 11 27.76 -12.41 -3.25
N ARG A 12 27.64 -13.02 -2.06
CA ARG A 12 28.54 -12.79 -0.92
C ARG A 12 29.79 -13.68 -0.93
N GLY A 13 29.86 -14.68 -1.83
CA GLY A 13 30.92 -15.70 -1.87
C GLY A 13 31.98 -15.55 -2.97
N THR A 14 31.83 -14.63 -3.93
CA THR A 14 32.75 -14.47 -5.06
C THR A 14 33.69 -13.29 -4.87
N ALA A 15 34.70 -13.46 -4.03
CA ALA A 15 35.80 -12.51 -3.83
C ALA A 15 36.99 -12.74 -4.79
N ASN A 16 36.80 -13.34 -5.97
CA ASN A 16 37.84 -13.48 -6.98
C ASN A 16 37.31 -13.08 -8.37
N GLU A 17 37.93 -12.04 -8.94
CA GLU A 17 37.51 -11.25 -10.11
C GLU A 17 37.41 -12.01 -11.45
N ALA A 18 37.71 -13.31 -11.51
CA ALA A 18 37.67 -14.09 -12.75
C ALA A 18 36.40 -14.94 -12.94
N GLY A 19 35.52 -15.05 -11.93
CA GLY A 19 34.31 -15.90 -11.96
C GLY A 19 32.97 -15.18 -12.19
N GLN A 20 32.92 -13.85 -12.05
CA GLN A 20 31.67 -13.08 -12.05
C GLN A 20 30.99 -13.02 -13.43
N ALA A 21 31.75 -12.88 -14.52
CA ALA A 21 31.19 -12.62 -15.85
C ALA A 21 30.43 -13.81 -16.50
N VAL A 22 30.66 -15.05 -16.07
CA VAL A 22 30.00 -16.25 -16.65
C VAL A 22 28.73 -16.64 -15.88
N VAL A 23 28.59 -16.20 -14.64
CA VAL A 23 27.40 -16.45 -13.79
C VAL A 23 26.33 -15.36 -13.99
N ASP A 24 26.75 -14.12 -14.28
CA ASP A 24 25.87 -12.94 -14.35
C ASP A 24 24.83 -12.99 -15.48
N LYS A 25 25.19 -13.50 -16.66
CA LYS A 25 24.27 -13.51 -17.82
C LYS A 25 23.08 -14.45 -17.62
N ASN A 26 23.31 -15.57 -16.92
CA ASN A 26 22.25 -16.52 -16.56
C ASN A 26 21.38 -15.98 -15.42
N ALA A 27 21.97 -15.25 -14.47
CA ALA A 27 21.24 -14.65 -13.35
C ALA A 27 20.20 -13.60 -13.82
N ILE A 28 20.57 -12.70 -14.73
CA ILE A 28 19.63 -11.69 -15.28
C ILE A 28 18.47 -12.37 -16.03
N ARG A 29 18.76 -13.40 -16.83
CA ARG A 29 17.73 -14.16 -17.55
C ARG A 29 16.79 -14.91 -16.60
N ILE A 30 17.31 -15.49 -15.52
CA ILE A 30 16.51 -16.14 -14.48
C ILE A 30 15.61 -15.11 -13.78
N LEU A 31 16.15 -13.95 -13.40
CA LEU A 31 15.38 -12.87 -12.77
C LEU A 31 14.27 -12.33 -13.69
N ASP A 32 14.53 -12.21 -15.00
CA ASP A 32 13.50 -11.84 -15.99
C ASP A 32 12.37 -12.88 -16.09
N GLN A 33 12.71 -14.17 -15.96
CA GLN A 33 11.71 -15.23 -15.97
C GLN A 33 10.89 -15.18 -14.69
N GLU A 34 11.55 -15.10 -13.53
CA GLU A 34 10.90 -15.00 -12.23
C GLU A 34 9.98 -13.77 -12.14
N LEU A 35 10.40 -12.62 -12.69
CA LEU A 35 9.58 -11.41 -12.77
C LEU A 35 8.32 -11.63 -13.62
N ARG A 36 8.44 -12.32 -14.75
CA ARG A 36 7.30 -12.65 -15.63
C ARG A 36 6.34 -13.62 -14.97
N ASP A 37 6.87 -14.68 -14.36
CA ASP A 37 6.08 -15.69 -13.65
C ASP A 37 5.35 -15.05 -12.46
N SER A 38 6.05 -14.24 -11.66
CA SER A 38 5.44 -13.48 -10.55
C SER A 38 4.36 -12.50 -11.02
N THR A 39 4.54 -11.86 -12.18
CA THR A 39 3.51 -10.98 -12.77
C THR A 39 2.28 -11.77 -13.22
N SER A 40 2.48 -12.98 -13.76
CA SER A 40 1.37 -13.89 -14.11
C SER A 40 0.60 -14.35 -12.86
N GLU A 41 1.31 -14.75 -11.80
CA GLU A 41 0.68 -15.15 -10.53
C GLU A 41 -0.03 -13.98 -9.84
N LEU A 42 0.50 -12.77 -9.94
CA LEU A 42 -0.18 -11.56 -9.47
C LEU A 42 -1.49 -11.32 -10.24
N ALA A 43 -1.50 -11.54 -11.56
CA ALA A 43 -2.72 -11.43 -12.36
C ALA A 43 -3.78 -12.47 -11.94
N LYS A 44 -3.38 -13.72 -11.69
CA LYS A 44 -4.27 -14.76 -11.14
C LYS A 44 -4.81 -14.35 -9.75
N SER A 45 -3.95 -13.81 -8.89
CA SER A 45 -4.37 -13.32 -7.56
C SER A 45 -5.44 -12.22 -7.64
N LYS A 46 -5.35 -11.32 -8.63
CA LYS A 46 -6.39 -10.31 -8.89
C LYS A 46 -7.71 -10.92 -9.38
N GLN A 47 -7.64 -11.98 -10.19
CA GLN A 47 -8.83 -12.71 -10.61
C GLN A 47 -9.49 -13.42 -9.42
N GLU A 48 -8.72 -14.06 -8.55
CA GLU A 48 -9.25 -14.66 -7.32
C GLU A 48 -9.86 -13.61 -6.39
N LEU A 49 -9.24 -12.43 -6.23
CA LEU A 49 -9.84 -11.32 -5.50
C LEU A 49 -11.21 -10.94 -6.08
N THR A 50 -11.36 -10.92 -7.40
CA THR A 50 -12.64 -10.61 -8.05
C THR A 50 -13.70 -11.68 -7.75
N LYS A 51 -13.30 -12.96 -7.71
CA LYS A 51 -14.21 -14.05 -7.31
C LYS A 51 -14.69 -13.91 -5.86
N VAL A 52 -13.78 -13.58 -4.94
CA VAL A 52 -14.13 -13.34 -3.53
C VAL A 52 -15.06 -12.13 -3.40
N MET A 53 -14.81 -11.05 -4.14
CA MET A 53 -15.70 -9.89 -4.19
C MET A 53 -17.09 -10.25 -4.73
N ALA A 54 -17.18 -11.10 -5.74
CA ALA A 54 -18.45 -11.59 -6.27
C ALA A 54 -19.20 -12.44 -5.23
N GLN A 55 -18.50 -13.34 -4.53
CA GLN A 55 -19.08 -14.13 -3.44
C GLN A 55 -19.63 -13.25 -2.31
N ARG A 56 -18.88 -12.21 -1.94
CA ARG A 56 -19.31 -11.20 -0.97
C ARG A 56 -20.58 -10.50 -1.40
N GLN A 57 -20.68 -10.12 -2.68
CA GLN A 57 -21.90 -9.50 -3.20
C GLN A 57 -23.10 -10.46 -3.18
N LEU A 58 -22.90 -11.73 -3.52
CA LEU A 58 -23.96 -12.74 -3.45
C LEU A 58 -24.45 -12.95 -2.01
N ALA A 59 -23.55 -13.01 -1.03
CA ALA A 59 -23.90 -13.10 0.39
C ALA A 59 -24.69 -11.87 0.84
N ALA A 60 -24.26 -10.66 0.46
CA ALA A 60 -24.99 -9.43 0.75
C ALA A 60 -26.41 -9.41 0.14
N ASN A 61 -26.56 -9.86 -1.11
CA ASN A 61 -27.87 -9.95 -1.77
C ASN A 61 -28.80 -10.94 -1.06
N ARG A 62 -28.27 -12.08 -0.57
CA ARG A 62 -29.04 -13.03 0.26
C ARG A 62 -29.47 -12.40 1.58
N GLY A 63 -28.57 -11.67 2.24
CA GLY A 63 -28.89 -10.90 3.45
C GLY A 63 -30.02 -9.90 3.22
N SER A 64 -30.01 -9.19 2.09
CA SER A 64 -31.11 -8.28 1.72
C SER A 64 -32.44 -9.01 1.55
N ALA A 65 -32.44 -10.16 0.86
CA ALA A 65 -33.66 -10.96 0.70
C ALA A 65 -34.18 -11.51 2.04
N LEU A 66 -33.29 -11.84 2.98
CA LEU A 66 -33.64 -12.25 4.35
C LEU A 66 -34.23 -11.07 5.16
N LEU A 67 -33.71 -9.86 4.98
CA LEU A 67 -34.29 -8.65 5.62
C LEU A 67 -35.73 -8.40 5.17
N ASP A 68 -36.01 -8.58 3.88
CA ASP A 68 -37.37 -8.41 3.36
C ASP A 68 -38.33 -9.47 3.94
N LYS A 69 -37.89 -10.74 3.99
CA LYS A 69 -38.65 -11.81 4.66
C LYS A 69 -38.86 -11.54 6.15
N ARG A 70 -37.85 -10.99 6.83
CA ARG A 70 -37.94 -10.63 8.25
C ARG A 70 -39.05 -9.60 8.45
N ARG A 71 -39.09 -8.53 7.65
CA ARG A 71 -40.14 -7.51 7.70
C ARG A 71 -41.52 -8.08 7.42
N GLU A 72 -41.63 -9.00 6.46
CA GLU A 72 -42.90 -9.68 6.14
C GLU A 72 -43.41 -10.48 7.36
N TYR A 73 -42.55 -11.31 7.96
CA TYR A 73 -42.91 -12.10 9.14
C TYR A 73 -43.17 -11.25 10.38
N GLU A 74 -42.42 -10.16 10.60
CA GLU A 74 -42.71 -9.16 11.63
C GLU A 74 -44.15 -8.62 11.48
N GLY A 75 -44.55 -8.28 10.26
CA GLY A 75 -45.92 -7.85 9.95
C GLY A 75 -46.97 -8.92 10.24
N TYR A 76 -46.70 -10.19 9.90
CA TYR A 76 -47.61 -11.29 10.21
C TYR A 76 -47.74 -11.57 11.71
N VAL A 77 -46.65 -11.48 12.48
CA VAL A 77 -46.69 -11.60 13.95
C VAL A 77 -47.56 -10.49 14.54
N GLN A 78 -47.33 -9.23 14.15
CA GLN A 78 -48.13 -8.10 14.62
C GLN A 78 -49.61 -8.26 14.26
N GLY A 79 -49.91 -8.70 13.03
CA GLY A 79 -51.27 -8.93 12.57
C GLY A 79 -51.98 -10.06 13.31
N ALA A 80 -51.29 -11.15 13.65
CA ALA A 80 -51.83 -12.26 14.44
C ALA A 80 -52.12 -11.83 15.89
N LEU A 81 -51.18 -11.13 16.53
CA LEU A 81 -51.37 -10.58 17.88
C LEU A 81 -52.53 -9.58 17.93
N ALA A 82 -52.65 -8.70 16.94
CA ALA A 82 -53.76 -7.73 16.86
C ALA A 82 -55.14 -8.41 16.74
N LYS A 83 -55.19 -9.64 16.21
CA LYS A 83 -56.41 -10.46 16.12
C LYS A 83 -56.63 -11.38 17.33
N GLY A 84 -55.70 -11.38 18.30
CA GLY A 84 -55.74 -12.26 19.47
C GLY A 84 -55.41 -13.72 19.18
N ASP A 85 -54.85 -14.02 18.00
CA ASP A 85 -54.45 -15.39 17.62
C ASP A 85 -53.01 -15.67 18.07
N GLU A 86 -52.85 -15.92 19.37
CA GLU A 86 -51.56 -16.21 20.02
C GLU A 86 -50.89 -17.48 19.47
N GLY A 87 -51.67 -18.46 18.99
CA GLY A 87 -51.16 -19.68 18.40
C GLY A 87 -50.45 -19.41 17.07
N LEU A 88 -51.12 -18.69 16.17
CA LEU A 88 -50.54 -18.27 14.90
C LEU A 88 -49.36 -17.31 15.11
N ALA A 89 -49.47 -16.36 16.05
CA ALA A 89 -48.38 -15.45 16.38
C ALA A 89 -47.11 -16.20 16.80
N ARG A 90 -47.24 -17.24 17.64
CA ARG A 90 -46.12 -18.09 18.07
C ARG A 90 -45.50 -18.89 16.93
N GLU A 91 -46.31 -19.42 16.01
CA GLU A 91 -45.79 -20.16 14.84
C GLU A 91 -44.97 -19.23 13.93
N VAL A 92 -45.51 -18.05 13.61
CA VAL A 92 -44.82 -17.07 12.76
C VAL A 92 -43.56 -16.54 13.47
N ALA A 93 -43.61 -16.28 14.77
CA ALA A 93 -42.44 -15.88 15.55
C ALA A 93 -41.32 -16.93 15.52
N THR A 94 -41.67 -18.22 15.47
CA THR A 94 -40.68 -19.30 15.31
C THR A 94 -39.98 -19.21 13.95
N LYS A 95 -40.75 -19.00 12.86
CA LYS A 95 -40.19 -18.79 11.51
C LYS A 95 -39.36 -17.52 11.41
N LEU A 96 -39.79 -16.46 12.09
CA LEU A 96 -39.04 -15.19 12.18
C LEU A 96 -37.68 -15.42 12.85
N SER A 97 -37.64 -16.18 13.94
CA SER A 97 -36.39 -16.52 14.63
C SER A 97 -35.40 -17.29 13.73
N ASP A 98 -35.89 -18.21 12.89
CA ASP A 98 -35.07 -18.89 11.89
C ASP A 98 -34.48 -17.90 10.87
N VAL A 99 -35.30 -16.99 10.34
CA VAL A 99 -34.84 -15.95 9.40
C VAL A 99 -33.82 -15.00 10.04
N GLU A 100 -34.01 -14.62 11.30
CA GLU A 100 -33.07 -13.77 12.03
C GLU A 100 -31.72 -14.47 12.23
N ARG A 101 -31.74 -15.77 12.53
CA ARG A 101 -30.51 -16.57 12.64
C ARG A 101 -29.77 -16.67 11.31
N ASP A 102 -30.49 -16.91 10.21
CA ASP A 102 -29.90 -16.97 8.88
C ASP A 102 -29.32 -15.60 8.46
N LEU A 103 -30.02 -14.51 8.81
CA LEU A 103 -29.56 -13.14 8.57
C LEU A 103 -28.26 -12.85 9.32
N GLN A 104 -28.17 -13.25 10.59
CA GLN A 104 -26.96 -13.12 11.38
C GLN A 104 -25.80 -13.91 10.76
N ALA A 105 -26.04 -15.14 10.30
CA ALA A 105 -25.03 -15.95 9.65
C ALA A 105 -24.51 -15.31 8.34
N GLU A 106 -25.39 -14.75 7.50
CA GLU A 106 -24.95 -14.04 6.28
C GLU A 106 -24.20 -12.73 6.61
N ALA A 107 -24.57 -12.02 7.69
CA ALA A 107 -23.84 -10.84 8.13
C ALA A 107 -22.39 -11.17 8.55
N GLU A 108 -22.21 -12.25 9.33
CA GLU A 108 -20.89 -12.75 9.73
C GLU A 108 -20.06 -13.21 8.52
N ASN A 109 -20.70 -13.88 7.56
CA ASN A 109 -20.07 -14.30 6.31
C ASN A 109 -19.56 -13.09 5.49
N VAL A 110 -20.42 -12.07 5.31
CA VAL A 110 -20.02 -10.82 4.62
C VAL A 110 -18.86 -10.13 5.33
N GLN A 111 -18.87 -10.06 6.65
CA GLN A 111 -17.78 -9.46 7.43
C GLN A 111 -16.45 -10.21 7.24
N SER A 112 -16.49 -11.54 7.25
CA SER A 112 -15.32 -12.40 7.01
C SER A 112 -14.75 -12.20 5.59
N LEU A 113 -15.62 -12.12 4.59
CA LEU A 113 -15.23 -11.84 3.21
C LEU A 113 -14.65 -10.44 3.04
N ASP A 114 -15.22 -9.43 3.69
CA ASP A 114 -14.71 -8.05 3.67
C ASP A 114 -13.29 -7.96 4.26
N SER A 115 -13.05 -8.65 5.38
CA SER A 115 -11.70 -8.78 5.97
C SER A 115 -10.72 -9.43 4.98
N SER A 116 -11.11 -10.55 4.38
CA SER A 116 -10.30 -11.28 3.39
C SER A 116 -9.99 -10.42 2.16
N ILE A 117 -10.98 -9.69 1.64
CA ILE A 117 -10.83 -8.74 0.52
C ILE A 117 -9.83 -7.64 0.88
N GLY A 118 -9.90 -7.09 2.09
CA GLY A 118 -8.97 -6.07 2.59
C GLY A 118 -7.53 -6.57 2.64
N SER A 119 -7.31 -7.76 3.20
CA SER A 119 -5.99 -8.41 3.24
C SER A 119 -5.44 -8.69 1.84
N LEU A 120 -6.27 -9.25 0.94
CA LEU A 120 -5.86 -9.54 -0.44
C LEU A 120 -5.49 -8.28 -1.22
N LYS A 121 -6.28 -7.20 -1.10
CA LYS A 121 -5.97 -5.91 -1.74
C LYS A 121 -4.64 -5.35 -1.26
N THR A 122 -4.38 -5.44 0.04
CA THR A 122 -3.12 -4.96 0.64
C THR A 122 -1.92 -5.77 0.15
N ALA A 123 -2.04 -7.09 0.15
CA ALA A 123 -1.01 -7.99 -0.37
C ALA A 123 -0.71 -7.72 -1.85
N ILE A 124 -1.75 -7.63 -2.70
CA ILE A 124 -1.61 -7.34 -4.14
C ILE A 124 -0.87 -6.02 -4.37
N ARG A 125 -1.25 -4.93 -3.68
CA ARG A 125 -0.58 -3.63 -3.83
C ARG A 125 0.89 -3.66 -3.40
N SER A 126 1.18 -4.37 -2.31
CA SER A 126 2.55 -4.57 -1.83
C SER A 126 3.38 -5.31 -2.87
N THR A 127 2.87 -6.42 -3.40
CA THR A 127 3.53 -7.20 -4.46
C THR A 127 3.71 -6.39 -5.74
N GLU A 128 2.72 -5.62 -6.19
CA GLU A 128 2.84 -4.72 -7.35
C GLU A 128 4.00 -3.73 -7.20
N THR A 129 4.11 -3.11 -6.02
CA THR A 129 5.17 -2.15 -5.71
C THR A 129 6.54 -2.84 -5.74
N GLN A 130 6.63 -4.04 -5.16
CA GLN A 130 7.86 -4.84 -5.14
C GLN A 130 8.28 -5.28 -6.54
N LEU A 131 7.35 -5.79 -7.36
CA LEU A 131 7.65 -6.20 -8.75
C LEU A 131 8.05 -5.02 -9.62
N THR A 132 7.43 -3.85 -9.42
CA THR A 132 7.82 -2.62 -10.13
C THR A 132 9.25 -2.21 -9.78
N ARG A 133 9.61 -2.23 -8.50
CA ARG A 133 10.98 -1.95 -8.04
C ARG A 133 11.97 -2.98 -8.59
N LEU A 134 11.63 -4.26 -8.54
CA LEU A 134 12.48 -5.35 -9.05
C LEU A 134 12.74 -5.18 -10.55
N LYS A 135 11.70 -4.84 -11.32
CA LYS A 135 11.82 -4.54 -12.76
C LYS A 135 12.80 -3.39 -13.01
N GLN A 136 12.64 -2.28 -12.30
CA GLN A 136 13.54 -1.13 -12.43
C GLN A 136 15.00 -1.50 -12.10
N GLN A 137 15.22 -2.31 -11.07
CA GLN A 137 16.56 -2.79 -10.71
C GLN A 137 17.15 -3.67 -11.81
N ILE A 138 16.38 -4.59 -12.37
CA ILE A 138 16.80 -5.44 -13.49
C ILE A 138 17.16 -4.58 -14.72
N ASP A 139 16.34 -3.58 -15.03
CA ASP A 139 16.56 -2.68 -16.17
C ASP A 139 17.85 -1.85 -16.00
N THR A 140 18.11 -1.33 -14.80
CA THR A 140 19.36 -0.63 -14.47
C THR A 140 20.58 -1.54 -14.64
N VAL A 141 20.52 -2.78 -14.10
CA VAL A 141 21.62 -3.75 -14.23
C VAL A 141 21.90 -4.08 -15.70
N LYS A 142 20.86 -4.30 -16.51
CA LYS A 142 21.01 -4.52 -17.96
C LYS A 142 21.63 -3.32 -18.68
N ALA A 143 21.24 -2.11 -18.31
CA ALA A 143 21.81 -0.89 -18.88
C ALA A 143 23.30 -0.77 -18.52
N THR A 144 23.68 -1.03 -17.26
CA THR A 144 25.08 -1.05 -16.83
C THR A 144 25.89 -2.11 -17.58
N GLU A 145 25.35 -3.33 -17.76
CA GLU A 145 26.00 -4.39 -18.54
C GLU A 145 26.22 -3.96 -20.00
N ALA A 146 25.23 -3.29 -20.60
CA ALA A 146 25.33 -2.78 -21.97
C ALA A 146 26.41 -1.70 -22.12
N VAL A 147 26.50 -0.77 -21.15
CA VAL A 147 27.54 0.27 -21.11
C VAL A 147 28.93 -0.36 -20.98
N GLN A 148 29.11 -1.30 -20.05
CA GLN A 148 30.39 -2.00 -19.86
C GLN A 148 30.82 -2.73 -21.13
N ARG A 149 29.89 -3.44 -21.78
CA ARG A 149 30.17 -4.14 -23.04
C ARG A 149 30.57 -3.18 -24.16
N ALA A 150 29.90 -2.03 -24.26
CA ALA A 150 30.24 -0.99 -25.23
C ALA A 150 31.64 -0.41 -24.96
N GLN A 151 31.97 -0.11 -23.70
CA GLN A 151 33.29 0.36 -23.29
C GLN A 151 34.39 -0.66 -23.64
N SER A 152 34.20 -1.94 -23.31
CA SER A 152 35.15 -3.01 -23.68
C SER A 152 35.37 -3.09 -25.19
N ALA A 153 34.31 -2.98 -26.00
CA ALA A 153 34.41 -2.99 -27.46
C ALA A 153 35.18 -1.77 -28.00
N VAL A 154 35.03 -0.59 -27.40
CA VAL A 154 35.77 0.63 -27.78
C VAL A 154 37.25 0.53 -27.39
N SER A 155 37.56 0.09 -26.17
CA SER A 155 38.94 -0.11 -25.70
C SER A 155 39.69 -1.17 -26.50
N ALA A 156 39.02 -2.27 -26.87
CA ALA A 156 39.57 -3.29 -27.75
C ALA A 156 39.90 -2.74 -29.16
N ARG A 157 39.08 -1.82 -29.68
CA ARG A 157 39.32 -1.14 -30.95
C ARG A 157 40.44 -0.08 -30.88
N HIS A 158 40.62 0.59 -29.74
CA HIS A 158 41.66 1.62 -29.55
C HIS A 158 43.04 1.08 -29.15
N SER A 159 43.14 -0.15 -28.61
CA SER A 159 44.42 -0.78 -28.26
C SER A 159 45.31 -1.14 -29.47
N GLY A 160 44.78 -1.09 -30.70
CA GLY A 160 45.53 -1.39 -31.91
C GLY A 160 46.25 -0.21 -32.57
N ALA A 161 45.94 1.05 -32.24
CA ALA A 161 46.38 2.18 -33.08
C ALA A 161 46.85 3.47 -32.37
N ASN A 162 46.71 3.66 -31.04
CA ASN A 162 46.88 5.02 -30.48
C ASN A 162 47.42 5.11 -29.04
N SER A 163 48.51 4.39 -28.72
CA SER A 163 49.07 4.33 -27.36
C SER A 163 49.71 5.64 -26.83
N LYS A 164 49.66 6.76 -27.56
CA LYS A 164 50.30 8.02 -27.15
C LYS A 164 49.39 9.24 -27.01
N ILE A 165 48.14 9.18 -27.46
CA ILE A 165 47.18 10.32 -27.33
C ILE A 165 46.19 10.10 -26.18
N GLY A 166 45.84 8.85 -25.85
CA GLY A 166 44.89 8.52 -24.77
C GLY A 166 45.33 8.99 -23.38
N THR A 167 46.64 8.96 -23.10
CA THR A 167 47.20 9.35 -21.79
C THR A 167 47.04 10.84 -21.47
N ALA A 168 46.92 11.69 -22.50
CA ALA A 168 46.73 13.13 -22.34
C ALA A 168 45.25 13.49 -22.05
N LEU A 169 44.31 12.83 -22.72
CA LEU A 169 42.87 13.01 -22.47
C LEU A 169 42.43 12.41 -21.13
N ASP A 170 42.98 11.26 -20.74
CA ASP A 170 42.77 10.67 -19.41
C ASP A 170 43.26 11.58 -18.27
N SER A 171 44.32 12.37 -18.54
CA SER A 171 44.82 13.34 -17.57
C SER A 171 43.89 14.56 -17.47
N LEU A 172 43.27 14.98 -18.57
CA LEU A 172 42.32 16.08 -18.60
C LEU A 172 40.98 15.70 -17.94
N GLU A 173 40.47 14.48 -18.20
CA GLU A 173 39.27 13.94 -17.57
C GLU A 173 39.46 13.82 -16.05
N ARG A 174 40.63 13.36 -15.58
CA ARG A 174 40.98 13.33 -14.15
C ARG A 174 41.00 14.71 -13.51
N ILE A 175 41.51 15.73 -14.20
CA ILE A 175 41.54 17.12 -13.71
C ILE A 175 40.11 17.65 -13.60
N LYS A 176 39.25 17.35 -14.58
CA LYS A 176 37.83 17.74 -14.58
C LYS A 176 37.05 17.05 -13.46
N GLN A 177 37.28 15.76 -13.24
CA GLN A 177 36.62 14.98 -12.18
C GLN A 177 37.02 15.49 -10.78
N ARG A 178 38.28 15.92 -10.59
CA ARG A 178 38.71 16.58 -9.35
C ARG A 178 38.06 17.94 -9.14
N GLN A 179 37.82 18.71 -10.21
CA GLN A 179 37.12 20.00 -10.12
C GLN A 179 35.63 19.83 -9.79
N GLU A 180 34.97 18.82 -10.38
CA GLU A 180 33.58 18.46 -10.05
C GLU A 180 33.45 17.93 -8.60
N GLU A 181 34.41 17.12 -8.14
CA GLU A 181 34.45 16.64 -6.77
C GLU A 181 34.68 17.78 -5.76
N GLN A 182 35.52 18.76 -6.11
CA GLN A 182 35.67 19.98 -5.30
C GLN A 182 34.40 20.83 -5.26
N GLY A 183 33.66 20.94 -6.37
CA GLY A 183 32.37 21.62 -6.42
C GLY A 183 31.33 20.92 -5.53
N ALA A 184 31.21 19.60 -5.64
CA ALA A 184 30.29 18.81 -4.82
C ALA A 184 30.66 18.86 -3.32
N ARG A 185 31.96 18.91 -2.98
CA ARG A 185 32.41 19.12 -1.60
C ARG A 185 32.07 20.51 -1.06
N PHE A 186 32.15 21.55 -1.87
CA PHE A 186 31.74 22.90 -1.49
C PHE A 186 30.23 22.98 -1.24
N GLU A 187 29.44 22.33 -2.09
CA GLU A 187 27.97 22.25 -1.96
C GLU A 187 27.54 21.42 -0.73
N ALA A 188 28.24 20.32 -0.46
CA ALA A 188 28.07 19.53 0.75
C ALA A 188 28.50 20.30 2.02
N ALA A 189 29.55 21.11 1.96
CA ALA A 189 29.96 21.98 3.06
C ALA A 189 28.92 23.07 3.35
N HIS A 190 28.28 23.63 2.30
CA HIS A 190 27.20 24.61 2.44
C HIS A 190 25.90 23.97 2.99
N GLN A 191 25.63 22.70 2.69
CA GLN A 191 24.54 21.94 3.34
C GLN A 191 24.88 21.63 4.81
N LEU A 192 26.13 21.29 5.12
CA LEU A 192 26.59 21.07 6.49
C LEU A 192 26.54 22.36 7.33
N GLU A 193 26.79 23.52 6.72
CA GLU A 193 26.65 24.84 7.35
C GLU A 193 25.18 25.20 7.64
N GLN A 194 24.24 24.75 6.79
CA GLN A 194 22.80 24.83 7.08
C GLN A 194 22.36 23.87 8.19
N GLU A 195 23.03 22.72 8.35
CA GLU A 195 22.82 21.78 9.45
C GLU A 195 23.47 22.23 10.78
N THR A 196 24.51 23.08 10.72
CA THR A 196 25.23 23.59 11.91
C THR A 196 24.87 25.02 12.32
N GLY A 197 24.09 25.75 11.50
CA GLY A 197 23.46 27.01 11.89
C GLY A 197 22.30 26.82 12.88
N ASP A 198 22.08 27.80 13.75
CA ASP A 198 21.22 27.89 14.96
C ASP A 198 19.80 27.24 14.99
N GLY A 199 19.34 26.56 13.94
CA GLY A 199 18.09 25.80 13.92
C GLY A 199 18.08 24.54 14.79
N ASP A 200 19.23 23.84 14.89
CA ASP A 200 19.36 22.61 15.68
C ASP A 200 19.32 22.88 17.19
N LEU A 201 19.88 24.00 17.65
CA LEU A 201 19.82 24.42 19.06
C LEU A 201 18.38 24.77 19.48
N LYS A 202 17.60 25.45 18.62
CA LYS A 202 16.17 25.73 18.86
C LYS A 202 15.31 24.46 18.91
N SER A 203 15.59 23.48 18.05
CA SER A 203 14.88 22.19 18.04
C SER A 203 15.15 21.38 19.33
N ARG A 204 16.39 21.39 19.81
CA ARG A 204 16.79 20.71 21.05
C ARG A 204 16.28 21.43 22.31
N LEU A 205 16.25 22.76 22.33
CA LEU A 205 15.68 23.54 23.42
C LEU A 205 14.14 23.39 23.53
N ALA A 206 13.46 23.19 22.39
CA ALA A 206 12.03 22.85 22.34
C ALA A 206 11.74 21.42 22.83
N GLN A 207 12.58 20.44 22.47
CA GLN A 207 12.49 19.06 22.98
C GLN A 207 12.80 18.93 24.48
N ALA A 208 13.62 19.83 25.03
CA ALA A 208 13.92 19.89 26.47
C ALA A 208 12.88 20.67 27.30
N GLY A 209 11.82 21.19 26.66
CA GLY A 209 10.74 21.92 27.36
C GLY A 209 11.12 23.32 27.87
N LEU A 210 12.21 23.90 27.36
CA LEU A 210 12.79 25.16 27.85
C LEU A 210 12.48 26.37 26.94
N VAL A 211 11.69 26.21 25.88
CA VAL A 211 11.20 27.33 25.05
C VAL A 211 9.69 27.41 25.15
N HIS A 212 9.23 28.31 26.02
CA HIS A 212 7.90 28.90 25.98
C HIS A 212 7.97 30.16 25.13
N ASP A 213 7.10 30.25 24.14
CA ASP A 213 6.36 31.45 23.71
C ASP A 213 5.83 31.23 22.28
N ALA A 214 4.71 31.80 21.84
CA ALA A 214 3.56 32.40 22.49
C ALA A 214 2.58 32.64 21.34
N SER A 215 1.53 31.85 21.24
CA SER A 215 0.34 32.25 20.47
C SER A 215 -0.88 31.45 20.92
N ASN A 216 -1.37 31.86 22.09
CA ASN A 216 -2.78 32.22 22.26
C ASN A 216 -3.82 31.10 22.18
N VAL A 217 -3.70 30.09 23.05
CA VAL A 217 -4.79 29.12 23.30
C VAL A 217 -5.76 29.62 24.39
N ASP A 218 -5.30 30.46 25.31
CA ASP A 218 -6.15 31.03 26.36
C ASP A 218 -7.18 32.06 25.82
N GLY A 219 -6.85 32.81 24.76
CA GLY A 219 -7.81 33.72 24.10
C GLY A 219 -8.87 33.01 23.25
N ILE A 220 -8.63 31.76 22.83
CA ILE A 220 -9.62 30.94 22.10
C ILE A 220 -10.64 30.35 23.08
N LEU A 221 -10.19 29.98 24.29
CA LEU A 221 -11.05 29.40 25.32
C LEU A 221 -11.99 30.43 25.97
N GLU A 222 -11.63 31.71 26.02
CA GLU A 222 -12.53 32.77 26.50
C GLU A 222 -13.65 33.10 25.51
N ARG A 223 -13.43 32.94 24.21
CA ARG A 223 -14.44 33.25 23.17
C ARG A 223 -15.63 32.27 23.18
N PHE A 224 -15.46 31.08 23.75
CA PHE A 224 -16.52 30.08 23.87
C PHE A 224 -17.06 29.90 25.29
N ARG A 225 -16.57 30.64 26.29
CA ARG A 225 -16.92 30.42 27.71
C ARG A 225 -18.04 31.26 28.29
N LYS A 226 -18.77 32.09 27.52
CA LYS A 226 -19.97 32.76 28.05
C LYS A 226 -21.16 32.81 27.08
N PRO A 227 -22.39 32.72 27.61
CA PRO A 227 -23.44 31.85 27.08
C PRO A 227 -24.63 32.62 26.49
N GLN A 228 -25.33 31.99 25.55
CA GLN A 228 -26.75 32.28 25.31
C GLN A 228 -27.54 30.98 25.22
N ASP A 229 -28.68 31.04 25.89
CA ASP A 229 -29.46 29.95 26.43
C ASP A 229 -30.29 29.16 25.43
N ALA A 230 -30.51 27.90 25.83
CA ALA A 230 -31.73 27.10 25.70
C ALA A 230 -32.22 26.68 24.29
N ILE A 231 -32.39 25.36 24.11
CA ILE A 231 -33.68 24.64 24.17
C ILE A 231 -33.45 23.18 23.66
N VAL A 232 -33.40 22.23 24.61
CA VAL A 232 -34.27 21.03 24.75
C VAL A 232 -34.57 20.11 23.52
N LEU A 233 -34.29 18.80 23.74
CA LEU A 233 -34.83 17.54 23.12
C LEU A 233 -34.52 17.31 21.63
N ASP A 234 -34.12 16.15 21.11
CA ASP A 234 -34.57 14.76 21.32
C ASP A 234 -33.51 13.81 20.69
N GLY A 235 -33.52 12.52 21.03
CA GLY A 235 -32.78 11.47 20.29
C GLY A 235 -33.39 11.23 18.88
N PRO A 236 -33.02 10.18 18.09
CA PRO A 236 -32.30 8.95 18.47
C PRO A 236 -31.29 8.42 17.41
N ALA A 237 -30.76 7.23 17.68
CA ALA A 237 -30.19 6.24 16.75
C ALA A 237 -30.36 6.49 15.23
N SER A 238 -29.26 6.69 14.50
CA SER A 238 -29.22 6.46 13.03
C SER A 238 -27.81 6.30 12.42
N ALA A 239 -26.74 6.45 13.19
CA ALA A 239 -25.37 6.44 12.63
C ALA A 239 -24.91 5.06 12.13
N ASP A 240 -25.38 3.97 12.73
CA ASP A 240 -24.97 2.62 12.33
C ASP A 240 -25.79 2.07 11.15
N ALA A 241 -27.02 2.56 10.94
CA ALA A 241 -27.82 2.24 9.75
C ALA A 241 -27.31 2.95 8.49
N GLN A 242 -26.68 4.12 8.62
CA GLN A 242 -26.12 4.88 7.48
C GLN A 242 -24.82 4.29 6.94
N LYS A 243 -24.05 3.55 7.77
CA LYS A 243 -22.84 2.86 7.29
C LYS A 243 -23.14 1.67 6.38
N LEU A 244 -24.33 1.08 6.48
CA LEU A 244 -24.78 0.01 5.58
C LEU A 244 -25.22 0.55 4.21
N LEU A 245 -25.81 1.75 4.15
CA LEU A 245 -26.25 2.39 2.89
C LEU A 245 -25.11 3.06 2.09
N ALA A 246 -24.01 3.45 2.75
CA ALA A 246 -22.88 4.08 2.07
C ALA A 246 -22.03 3.11 1.22
N ALA A 247 -22.17 1.79 1.41
CA ALA A 247 -21.45 0.79 0.63
C ALA A 247 -22.04 0.59 -0.78
N GLU A 248 -23.30 0.96 -1.03
CA GLU A 248 -23.94 0.85 -2.35
C GLU A 248 -23.71 2.06 -3.26
N SER A 249 -23.46 3.26 -2.71
CA SER A 249 -23.32 4.49 -3.53
C SER A 249 -21.97 4.65 -4.26
N LEU A 250 -20.99 3.79 -3.97
CA LEU A 250 -19.68 3.80 -4.62
C LEU A 250 -19.61 2.98 -5.92
N PHE A 251 -20.64 2.19 -6.24
CA PHE A 251 -20.67 1.36 -7.46
C PHE A 251 -21.47 1.95 -8.63
N ASP A 252 -22.24 3.03 -8.43
CA ASP A 252 -23.11 3.59 -9.49
C ASP A 252 -22.53 4.82 -10.22
N LYS A 253 -21.24 5.15 -10.03
CA LYS A 253 -20.56 6.30 -10.67
C LYS A 253 -19.46 5.92 -11.68
N ARG A 254 -19.54 4.74 -12.29
CA ARG A 254 -18.75 4.44 -13.50
C ARG A 254 -19.62 3.82 -14.59
N LYS A 255 -20.43 4.66 -15.23
CA LYS A 255 -20.78 4.54 -16.64
C LYS A 255 -20.34 5.80 -17.35
#